data_AF-A0A6N6KAD1-F1
#
_entry.id   AF-A0A6N6KAD1-F1
#
_cell.length_a   1.000
_cell.length_b   1.000
_cell.length_c   1.000
_cell.angle_alpha   90.00
_cell.angle_beta   90.00
_cell.angle_gamma   90.00
#
_symmetry.space_group_name_H-M   'P 1'
#
loop_
_entity.id
_entity.type
_entity.pdbx_description
1 polymer ?
#
loop_
_entity_poly.entity_id
_entity_poly.type
_entity_poly.pdbx_seq_one_letter_code
_entity_poly.pdbx_strand_id
1 'polypeptide(L)'
;MKLLLSLLVSLLLFQCKQVAEKDQVAQTAPLKENQTALPDSTCTCDTLKAKLNFHSDLTFSNNGRPFDTLVLAPWKNNPDSKKITSLTLIDFDTIPQAMKVFDQVDKVFLQAINHKNVQGLEHLPNLKYLVAEEERFQWDSTTTWIQNLEVIIANKTSIAGLNSFRRIPNLKQILLSFSGFEEFPQDIGFLECLSFVDIGAHTFGSIDLSKINFSQSNCIQEIAFHSWHKNITGLPIGWENIPNVNINHQILL
;
A
#
# COMPACT_ATOMS: atom_id res chain seq x y z
N MET A 1 39.47 -6.12 36.88
CA MET A 1 40.88 -6.59 36.93
C MET A 1 40.87 -8.01 37.47
N LYS A 2 41.30 -9.00 36.66
CA LYS A 2 41.34 -10.48 36.87
C LYS A 2 39.94 -11.16 36.89
N LEU A 3 39.44 -11.93 35.92
CA LEU A 3 39.97 -12.91 34.94
C LEU A 3 40.33 -14.27 35.56
N LEU A 4 39.55 -15.30 35.15
CA LEU A 4 39.81 -16.74 34.90
C LEU A 4 38.70 -17.65 35.50
N LEU A 5 37.93 -18.45 34.76
CA LEU A 5 38.17 -19.56 33.78
C LEU A 5 38.01 -20.96 34.44
N SER A 6 37.03 -21.73 33.98
CA SER A 6 36.82 -23.19 34.14
C SER A 6 35.49 -23.49 33.41
N LEU A 7 35.34 -24.11 32.24
CA LEU A 7 36.00 -25.17 31.45
C LEU A 7 35.73 -26.61 31.93
N LEU A 8 34.69 -27.24 31.35
CA LEU A 8 34.45 -28.69 31.16
C LEU A 8 33.15 -28.82 30.31
N VAL A 9 33.22 -28.90 28.98
CA VAL A 9 33.38 -30.12 28.17
C VAL A 9 32.44 -31.26 28.63
N SER A 10 31.35 -31.45 27.89
CA SER A 10 30.63 -32.72 27.82
C SER A 10 30.14 -32.91 26.39
N LEU A 11 31.01 -33.57 25.62
CA LEU A 11 30.79 -34.18 24.33
C LEU A 11 30.17 -35.57 24.60
N LEU A 12 29.05 -35.91 23.94
CA LEU A 12 28.58 -37.28 23.60
C LEU A 12 27.30 -37.07 22.78
N LEU A 13 27.40 -37.01 21.44
CA LEU A 13 27.14 -38.14 20.53
C LEU A 13 25.75 -38.75 20.77
N PHE A 14 24.83 -38.62 19.79
CA PHE A 14 24.15 -39.76 19.17
C PHE A 14 23.30 -39.34 17.94
N GLN A 15 23.79 -39.78 16.77
CA GLN A 15 23.07 -40.25 15.58
C GLN A 15 22.19 -39.28 14.77
N CYS A 16 22.80 -38.72 13.71
CA CYS A 16 22.11 -38.34 12.48
C CYS A 16 21.60 -39.58 11.75
N LYS A 17 20.28 -39.65 11.54
CA LYS A 17 19.62 -40.63 10.68
C LYS A 17 19.48 -40.01 9.29
N GLN A 18 20.25 -40.50 8.32
CA GLN A 18 20.04 -40.18 6.91
C GLN A 18 18.75 -40.86 6.44
N VAL A 19 17.80 -40.06 5.96
CA VAL A 19 16.70 -40.52 5.13
C VAL A 19 16.95 -39.96 3.73
N ALA A 20 17.26 -40.87 2.81
CA ALA A 20 17.26 -40.61 1.39
C ALA A 20 15.80 -40.67 0.91
N GLU A 21 15.30 -39.59 0.30
CA GLU A 21 14.03 -39.63 -0.40
C GLU A 21 14.08 -38.82 -1.69
N LYS A 22 14.29 -39.59 -2.77
CA LYS A 22 13.80 -39.47 -4.14
C LYS A 22 13.49 -38.08 -4.71
N ASP A 23 14.30 -37.75 -5.71
CA ASP A 23 13.97 -36.86 -6.82
C ASP A 23 12.64 -37.23 -7.48
N GLN A 24 11.68 -36.30 -7.44
CA GLN A 24 10.62 -36.20 -8.43
C GLN A 24 10.61 -34.78 -8.99
N VAL A 25 11.21 -34.64 -10.17
CA VAL A 25 11.10 -33.48 -11.04
C VAL A 25 9.66 -33.42 -11.54
N ALA A 26 8.82 -32.64 -10.87
CA ALA A 26 7.54 -32.21 -11.40
C ALA A 26 7.79 -31.02 -12.34
N GLN A 27 7.69 -31.26 -13.65
CA GLN A 27 7.58 -30.22 -14.67
C GLN A 27 6.27 -29.48 -14.46
N THR A 28 6.32 -28.34 -13.76
CA THR A 28 5.23 -27.36 -13.72
C THR A 28 5.17 -26.64 -15.07
N ALA A 29 4.07 -26.85 -15.77
CA ALA A 29 3.72 -26.09 -16.97
C ALA A 29 3.65 -24.59 -16.65
N PRO A 30 4.05 -23.70 -17.58
CA PRO A 30 3.92 -22.27 -17.35
C PRO A 30 2.45 -21.89 -17.25
N LEU A 31 2.08 -21.34 -16.10
CA LEU A 31 0.79 -20.67 -15.87
C LEU A 31 0.64 -19.61 -16.95
N LYS A 32 -0.31 -19.83 -17.87
CA LYS A 32 -0.80 -18.79 -18.76
C LYS A 32 -1.45 -17.72 -17.87
N GLU A 33 -0.76 -16.60 -17.69
CA GLU A 33 -1.37 -15.35 -17.24
C GLU A 33 -2.50 -15.03 -18.22
N ASN A 34 -3.74 -15.24 -17.78
CA ASN A 34 -4.90 -14.66 -18.43
C ASN A 34 -4.78 -13.15 -18.25
N GLN A 35 -4.22 -12.50 -19.27
CA GLN A 35 -4.32 -11.06 -19.48
C GLN A 35 -5.78 -10.75 -19.73
N THR A 36 -6.53 -10.58 -18.63
CA THR A 36 -7.81 -9.91 -18.66
C THR A 36 -7.51 -8.50 -19.12
N ALA A 37 -7.98 -8.15 -20.32
CA ALA A 37 -7.79 -6.82 -20.89
C ALA A 37 -8.19 -5.78 -19.84
N LEU A 38 -7.20 -4.99 -19.39
CA LEU A 38 -7.42 -3.84 -18.54
C LEU A 38 -8.47 -2.95 -19.21
N PRO A 39 -9.43 -2.38 -18.45
CA PRO A 39 -10.38 -1.43 -19.01
C PRO A 39 -9.60 -0.33 -19.73
N ASP A 40 -10.11 0.05 -20.89
CA ASP A 40 -9.58 1.07 -21.81
C ASP A 40 -9.52 2.43 -21.10
N SER A 41 -8.58 2.58 -20.19
CA SER A 41 -8.36 3.78 -19.40
C SER A 41 -7.46 4.67 -20.24
N THR A 42 -8.08 5.43 -21.14
CA THR A 42 -7.40 6.56 -21.77
C THR A 42 -6.91 7.48 -20.66
N CYS A 43 -5.62 7.41 -20.37
CA CYS A 43 -5.00 8.19 -19.33
C CYS A 43 -5.02 9.68 -19.72
N THR A 44 -5.77 10.48 -18.98
CA THR A 44 -5.64 11.94 -19.05
C THR A 44 -4.66 12.37 -17.97
N CYS A 45 -3.58 13.07 -18.33
CA CYS A 45 -2.63 13.65 -17.38
C CYS A 45 -3.24 14.85 -16.62
N ASP A 46 -4.51 14.75 -16.24
CA ASP A 46 -5.22 15.76 -15.49
C ASP A 46 -4.49 15.97 -14.17
N THR A 47 -4.15 17.23 -13.88
CA THR A 47 -3.38 17.62 -12.71
C THR A 47 -4.28 17.57 -11.48
N LEU A 48 -4.53 16.36 -11.01
CA LEU A 48 -5.14 16.15 -9.71
C LEU A 48 -3.98 16.25 -8.71
N LYS A 49 -3.81 17.42 -8.07
CA LYS A 49 -3.08 17.49 -6.81
C LYS A 49 -4.14 17.36 -5.72
N ALA A 50 -4.38 16.13 -5.28
CA ALA A 50 -5.37 15.88 -4.24
C ALA A 50 -4.96 16.70 -3.02
N LYS A 51 -5.76 17.72 -2.69
CA LYS A 51 -5.63 18.40 -1.42
C LYS A 51 -6.15 17.44 -0.36
N LEU A 52 -5.39 17.24 0.71
CA LEU A 52 -5.90 16.60 1.92
C LEU A 52 -7.07 17.44 2.45
N ASN A 53 -8.28 17.07 2.06
CA ASN A 53 -9.50 17.52 2.71
C ASN A 53 -10.03 16.32 3.47
N PHE A 54 -9.92 16.36 4.80
CA PHE A 54 -10.38 15.31 5.70
C PHE A 54 -11.90 15.34 5.95
N HIS A 55 -12.64 16.17 5.21
CA HIS A 55 -14.09 16.16 5.28
C HIS A 55 -14.65 14.94 4.56
N SER A 56 -15.50 14.21 5.27
CA SER A 56 -16.29 13.09 4.74
C SER A 56 -17.78 13.34 4.96
N ASP A 57 -18.61 12.66 4.18
CA ASP A 57 -20.07 12.76 4.28
C ASP A 57 -20.59 12.13 5.57
N LEU A 58 -19.97 11.03 6.01
CA LEU A 58 -20.30 10.32 7.24
C LEU A 58 -19.06 9.84 7.98
N THR A 59 -19.15 9.83 9.31
CA THR A 59 -18.13 9.27 10.20
C THR A 59 -18.73 8.13 11.02
N PHE A 60 -18.03 7.00 11.05
CA PHE A 60 -18.30 5.88 11.94
C PHE A 60 -17.09 5.64 12.83
N SER A 61 -17.34 5.31 14.10
CA SER A 61 -16.32 4.85 15.04
C SER A 61 -16.82 3.60 15.74
N ASN A 62 -15.94 2.62 15.90
CA ASN A 62 -16.19 1.44 16.72
C ASN A 62 -15.43 1.48 18.06
N ASN A 63 -14.58 2.50 18.29
CA ASN A 63 -13.66 2.63 19.43
C ASN A 63 -12.88 1.33 19.72
N GLY A 64 -12.43 0.65 18.66
CA GLY A 64 -11.68 -0.59 18.71
C GLY A 64 -12.49 -1.85 19.05
N ARG A 65 -13.84 -1.76 19.13
CA ARG A 65 -14.76 -2.88 19.38
C ARG A 65 -15.34 -3.43 18.07
N PRO A 66 -15.96 -4.62 18.05
CA PRO A 66 -16.74 -5.05 16.90
C PRO A 66 -17.80 -4.02 16.54
N PHE A 67 -17.88 -3.64 15.27
CA PHE A 67 -18.81 -2.61 14.82
C PHE A 67 -20.28 -3.09 14.91
N ASP A 68 -21.14 -2.30 15.55
CA ASP A 68 -22.57 -2.59 15.62
C ASP A 68 -23.25 -2.23 14.30
N THR A 69 -23.54 -3.26 13.51
CA THR A 69 -24.22 -3.10 12.21
C THR A 69 -25.64 -2.56 12.31
N LEU A 70 -26.29 -2.56 13.49
CA LEU A 70 -27.62 -1.97 13.66
C LEU A 70 -27.64 -0.46 13.42
N VAL A 71 -26.49 0.21 13.60
CA VAL A 71 -26.31 1.64 13.26
C VAL A 71 -26.56 1.90 11.77
N LEU A 72 -26.43 0.89 10.92
CA LEU A 72 -26.67 0.99 9.48
C LEU A 72 -28.14 0.76 9.08
N ALA A 73 -29.01 0.34 10.01
CA ALA A 73 -30.41 0.06 9.73
C ALA A 73 -31.17 1.23 9.07
N PRO A 74 -30.97 2.51 9.49
CA PRO A 74 -31.61 3.64 8.84
C PRO A 74 -31.20 3.85 7.37
N TRP A 75 -30.05 3.33 6.95
CA TRP A 75 -29.50 3.55 5.62
C TRP A 75 -29.97 2.53 4.59
N LYS A 76 -30.34 1.32 5.02
CA LYS A 76 -30.57 0.15 4.14
C LYS A 76 -31.55 0.42 2.98
N ASN A 77 -32.58 1.22 3.23
CA ASN A 77 -33.59 1.60 2.24
C ASN A 77 -33.69 3.12 2.05
N ASN A 78 -32.73 3.88 2.58
CA ASN A 78 -32.73 5.33 2.47
C ASN A 78 -32.06 5.73 1.15
N PRO A 79 -32.76 6.45 0.23
CA PRO A 79 -32.15 6.92 -1.02
C PRO A 79 -30.96 7.85 -0.80
N ASP A 80 -30.86 8.53 0.35
CA ASP A 80 -29.71 9.37 0.68
C ASP A 80 -28.42 8.57 0.87
N SER A 81 -28.48 7.25 1.11
CA SER A 81 -27.30 6.40 1.11
C SER A 81 -26.52 6.46 -0.22
N LYS A 82 -27.21 6.72 -1.33
CA LYS A 82 -26.62 6.88 -2.67
C LYS A 82 -25.95 8.23 -2.90
N LYS A 83 -26.15 9.18 -1.99
CA LYS A 83 -25.48 10.49 -2.03
C LYS A 83 -24.17 10.47 -1.23
N ILE A 84 -23.93 9.44 -0.44
CA ILE A 84 -22.71 9.28 0.35
C ILE A 84 -21.60 8.79 -0.56
N THR A 85 -20.56 9.61 -0.70
CA THR A 85 -19.40 9.35 -1.55
C THR A 85 -18.12 9.17 -0.73
N SER A 86 -18.14 9.58 0.54
CA SER A 86 -16.97 9.55 1.42
C SER A 86 -17.31 9.13 2.84
N LEU A 87 -16.44 8.29 3.42
CA LEU A 87 -16.57 7.79 4.79
C LEU A 87 -15.29 8.07 5.59
N THR A 88 -15.43 8.48 6.85
CA THR A 88 -14.38 8.36 7.85
C THR A 88 -14.68 7.19 8.77
N LEU A 89 -13.73 6.27 8.91
CA LEU A 89 -13.83 5.07 9.73
C LEU A 89 -12.73 5.10 10.80
N ILE A 90 -13.15 5.23 12.06
CA ILE A 90 -12.25 5.37 13.20
C ILE A 90 -12.19 4.03 13.96
N ASP A 91 -10.97 3.53 14.17
CA ASP A 91 -10.60 2.31 14.90
C ASP A 91 -11.14 0.97 14.34
N PHE A 92 -11.50 0.96 13.05
CA PHE A 92 -11.93 -0.26 12.38
C PHE A 92 -10.77 -1.26 12.21
N ASP A 93 -11.05 -2.53 12.49
CA ASP A 93 -10.22 -3.66 12.06
C ASP A 93 -10.87 -4.41 10.90
N THR A 94 -12.19 -4.53 10.93
CA THR A 94 -12.95 -5.14 9.85
C THR A 94 -14.13 -4.27 9.48
N ILE A 95 -14.14 -3.82 8.25
CA ILE A 95 -15.28 -3.15 7.62
C ILE A 95 -16.33 -4.23 7.33
N PRO A 96 -17.55 -4.14 7.89
CA PRO A 96 -18.55 -5.19 7.74
C PRO A 96 -19.24 -5.11 6.38
N GLN A 97 -19.67 -6.27 5.85
CA GLN A 97 -20.41 -6.35 4.58
C GLN A 97 -21.66 -5.45 4.53
N ALA A 98 -22.27 -5.16 5.68
CA ALA A 98 -23.40 -4.24 5.77
C ALA A 98 -23.08 -2.82 5.28
N MET A 99 -21.80 -2.40 5.23
CA MET A 99 -21.38 -1.12 4.67
C MET A 99 -21.55 -1.02 3.15
N LYS A 100 -21.85 -2.13 2.45
CA LYS A 100 -22.27 -2.12 1.03
C LYS A 100 -23.50 -1.25 0.76
N VAL A 101 -24.23 -0.82 1.79
CA VAL A 101 -25.30 0.16 1.65
C VAL A 101 -24.81 1.49 1.05
N PHE A 102 -23.55 1.86 1.30
CA PHE A 102 -22.90 3.05 0.76
C PHE A 102 -22.11 2.72 -0.52
N ASP A 103 -22.81 2.20 -1.53
CA ASP A 103 -22.17 1.69 -2.76
C ASP A 103 -21.57 2.78 -3.65
N GLN A 104 -21.88 4.06 -3.43
CA GLN A 104 -21.27 5.18 -4.15
C GLN A 104 -19.99 5.71 -3.48
N VAL A 105 -19.55 5.10 -2.37
CA VAL A 105 -18.33 5.54 -1.68
C VAL A 105 -17.11 5.27 -2.55
N ASP A 106 -16.44 6.36 -2.91
CA ASP A 106 -15.19 6.36 -3.65
C ASP A 106 -14.00 6.83 -2.80
N LYS A 107 -14.25 7.35 -1.60
CA LYS A 107 -13.23 7.87 -0.70
C LYS A 107 -13.40 7.37 0.72
N VAL A 108 -12.32 6.86 1.30
CA VAL A 108 -12.30 6.40 2.69
C VAL A 108 -11.12 7.04 3.42
N PHE A 109 -11.42 7.59 4.60
CA PHE A 109 -10.45 8.02 5.59
C PHE A 109 -10.44 6.98 6.72
N LEU A 110 -9.32 6.29 6.89
CA LEU A 110 -9.09 5.37 7.99
C LEU A 110 -8.23 6.06 9.04
N GLN A 111 -8.68 6.00 10.28
CA GLN A 111 -7.96 6.51 11.43
C GLN A 111 -7.93 5.43 12.50
N ALA A 112 -6.79 4.74 12.64
CA ALA A 112 -6.59 3.82 13.74
C ALA A 112 -5.76 4.47 14.85
N ILE A 113 -5.99 4.02 16.07
CA ILE A 113 -5.15 4.35 17.23
C ILE A 113 -4.11 3.23 17.49
N ASN A 114 -4.20 2.08 16.79
CA ASN A 114 -3.52 0.85 17.20
C ASN A 114 -2.78 0.06 16.09
N HIS A 115 -2.46 0.65 14.93
CA HIS A 115 -1.72 -0.06 13.87
C HIS A 115 -2.34 -1.40 13.46
N LYS A 116 -3.67 -1.45 13.40
CA LYS A 116 -4.39 -2.66 13.03
C LYS A 116 -4.31 -2.88 11.52
N ASN A 117 -4.48 -4.15 11.11
CA ASN A 117 -4.64 -4.48 9.70
C ASN A 117 -6.12 -4.37 9.33
N VAL A 118 -6.51 -3.28 8.66
CA VAL A 118 -7.89 -3.10 8.20
C VAL A 118 -8.22 -4.13 7.10
N GLN A 119 -9.35 -4.79 7.27
CA GLN A 119 -9.93 -5.75 6.31
C GLN A 119 -11.34 -5.30 5.88
N GLY A 120 -11.86 -5.84 4.79
CA GLY A 120 -13.24 -5.59 4.35
C GLY A 120 -13.42 -4.40 3.41
N LEU A 121 -12.34 -3.75 2.94
CA LEU A 121 -12.43 -2.65 1.98
C LEU A 121 -13.04 -3.07 0.64
N GLU A 122 -13.03 -4.37 0.31
CA GLU A 122 -13.74 -4.94 -0.84
C GLU A 122 -15.27 -4.78 -0.79
N HIS A 123 -15.81 -4.35 0.35
CA HIS A 123 -17.22 -4.00 0.47
C HIS A 123 -17.55 -2.61 -0.08
N LEU A 124 -16.55 -1.84 -0.50
CA LEU A 124 -16.67 -0.51 -1.11
C LEU A 124 -16.17 -0.57 -2.55
N PRO A 125 -16.98 -1.08 -3.50
CA PRO A 125 -16.51 -1.46 -4.84
C PRO A 125 -16.03 -0.28 -5.69
N ASN A 126 -16.45 0.94 -5.37
CA ASN A 126 -16.09 2.17 -6.09
C ASN A 126 -14.92 2.92 -5.45
N LEU A 127 -14.24 2.34 -4.46
CA LEU A 127 -13.13 2.97 -3.74
C LEU A 127 -11.98 3.34 -4.69
N LYS A 128 -11.67 4.63 -4.73
CA LYS A 128 -10.62 5.26 -5.55
C LYS A 128 -9.59 6.02 -4.72
N TYR A 129 -10.02 6.58 -3.58
CA TYR A 129 -9.22 7.43 -2.71
C TYR A 129 -9.10 6.77 -1.34
N LEU A 130 -7.89 6.36 -1.00
CA LEU A 130 -7.57 5.84 0.32
C LEU A 130 -6.71 6.85 1.07
N VAL A 131 -7.22 7.33 2.20
CA VAL A 131 -6.46 8.11 3.17
C VAL A 131 -6.34 7.27 4.44
N ALA A 132 -5.13 6.94 4.86
CA ALA A 132 -4.89 6.07 6.02
C ALA A 132 -3.96 6.74 7.03
N GLU A 133 -4.32 6.67 8.30
CA GLU A 133 -3.50 7.15 9.41
C GLU A 133 -3.29 6.05 10.43
N GLU A 134 -2.01 5.77 10.71
CA GLU A 134 -1.58 4.78 11.69
C GLU A 134 -2.13 3.36 11.42
N GLU A 135 -2.24 2.97 10.15
CA GLU A 135 -2.76 1.67 9.72
C GLU A 135 -1.66 0.68 9.33
N ARG A 136 -2.06 -0.59 9.14
CA ARG A 136 -1.25 -1.60 8.45
C ARG A 136 -2.07 -2.22 7.32
N PHE A 137 -1.42 -2.51 6.21
CA PHE A 137 -2.03 -3.22 5.10
C PHE A 137 -1.20 -4.43 4.72
N GLN A 138 -1.89 -5.55 4.49
CA GLN A 138 -1.34 -6.73 3.84
C GLN A 138 -2.10 -6.97 2.53
N TRP A 139 -1.47 -6.68 1.40
CA TRP A 139 -2.06 -6.84 0.07
C TRP A 139 -1.51 -8.08 -0.63
N ASP A 140 -2.21 -9.21 -0.55
CA ASP A 140 -1.85 -10.43 -1.28
C ASP A 140 -2.53 -10.50 -2.66
N SER A 141 -2.26 -11.55 -3.43
CA SER A 141 -2.86 -11.75 -4.77
C SER A 141 -4.40 -11.80 -4.80
N THR A 142 -5.07 -11.97 -3.66
CA THR A 142 -6.53 -11.97 -3.55
C THR A 142 -7.12 -10.58 -3.29
N THR A 143 -6.27 -9.60 -2.95
CA THR A 143 -6.67 -8.21 -2.72
C THR A 143 -6.98 -7.52 -4.06
N THR A 144 -8.26 -7.43 -4.39
CA THR A 144 -8.75 -6.92 -5.69
C THR A 144 -9.22 -5.47 -5.65
N TRP A 145 -9.70 -4.97 -4.51
CA TRP A 145 -10.23 -3.61 -4.37
C TRP A 145 -9.19 -2.52 -4.71
N ILE A 146 -7.91 -2.82 -4.53
CA ILE A 146 -6.80 -1.91 -4.85
C ILE A 146 -6.72 -1.58 -6.35
N GLN A 147 -7.29 -2.41 -7.23
CA GLN A 147 -7.26 -2.19 -8.69
C GLN A 147 -7.95 -0.90 -9.12
N ASN A 148 -8.89 -0.40 -8.31
CA ASN A 148 -9.63 0.84 -8.57
C ASN A 148 -8.97 2.08 -7.96
N LEU A 149 -7.90 1.91 -7.16
CA LEU A 149 -7.27 3.04 -6.49
C LEU A 149 -6.62 3.99 -7.49
N GLU A 150 -6.95 5.26 -7.33
CA GLU A 150 -6.36 6.39 -8.04
C GLU A 150 -5.44 7.20 -7.10
N VAL A 151 -5.73 7.23 -5.80
CA VAL A 151 -4.97 8.02 -4.82
C VAL A 151 -4.75 7.24 -3.54
N ILE A 152 -3.49 7.18 -3.12
CA ILE A 152 -3.09 6.71 -1.79
C ILE A 152 -2.43 7.85 -1.04
N ILE A 153 -2.99 8.17 0.12
CA ILE A 153 -2.39 9.08 1.09
C ILE A 153 -2.25 8.32 2.39
N ALA A 154 -1.04 8.19 2.91
CA ALA A 154 -0.80 7.42 4.12
C ALA A 154 0.13 8.16 5.07
N ASN A 155 -0.26 8.20 6.35
CA ASN A 155 0.56 8.72 7.44
C ASN A 155 0.82 7.60 8.46
N LYS A 156 2.08 7.43 8.89
CA LYS A 156 2.48 6.39 9.86
C LYS A 156 1.94 4.98 9.53
N THR A 157 1.83 4.65 8.26
CA THR A 157 1.16 3.44 7.76
C THR A 157 2.15 2.54 7.03
N SER A 158 2.09 1.23 7.29
CA SER A 158 2.91 0.23 6.60
C SER A 158 2.10 -0.56 5.58
N ILE A 159 2.64 -0.75 4.38
CA ILE A 159 2.00 -1.50 3.31
C ILE A 159 2.88 -2.69 2.94
N ALA A 160 2.37 -3.91 3.11
CA ALA A 160 3.07 -5.15 2.81
C ALA A 160 2.38 -5.91 1.68
N GLY A 161 3.12 -6.78 1.00
CA GLY A 161 2.59 -7.70 -0.03
C GLY A 161 2.37 -7.11 -1.43
N LEU A 162 2.47 -5.78 -1.60
CA LEU A 162 2.51 -5.20 -2.94
C LEU A 162 3.87 -5.47 -3.58
N ASN A 163 3.91 -6.39 -4.54
CA ASN A 163 5.12 -6.76 -5.27
C ASN A 163 5.24 -6.11 -6.65
N SER A 164 4.17 -5.48 -7.16
CA SER A 164 4.14 -4.85 -8.48
C SER A 164 3.05 -3.79 -8.55
N PHE A 165 3.37 -2.63 -9.11
CA PHE A 165 2.40 -1.56 -9.37
C PHE A 165 1.38 -1.92 -10.45
N ARG A 166 1.61 -2.99 -11.25
CA ARG A 166 0.61 -3.53 -12.21
C ARG A 166 -0.69 -3.98 -11.54
N ARG A 167 -0.65 -4.25 -10.23
CA ARG A 167 -1.84 -4.61 -9.44
C ARG A 167 -2.74 -3.42 -9.10
N ILE A 168 -2.23 -2.21 -9.26
CA ILE A 168 -2.91 -0.94 -8.95
C ILE A 168 -2.73 0.05 -10.12
N PRO A 169 -3.16 -0.36 -11.33
CA PRO A 169 -2.78 0.29 -12.59
C PRO A 169 -3.33 1.71 -12.75
N ASN A 170 -4.37 2.06 -11.99
CA ASN A 170 -5.07 3.34 -12.09
C ASN A 170 -4.49 4.42 -11.17
N LEU A 171 -3.39 4.14 -10.46
CA LEU A 171 -2.78 5.08 -9.53
C LEU A 171 -2.31 6.36 -10.24
N LYS A 172 -2.73 7.48 -9.68
CA LYS A 172 -2.38 8.84 -10.11
C LYS A 172 -1.52 9.56 -9.08
N GLN A 173 -1.70 9.26 -7.80
CA GLN A 173 -0.97 9.93 -6.71
C GLN A 173 -0.62 8.98 -5.58
N ILE A 174 0.61 9.12 -5.09
CA ILE A 174 1.12 8.43 -3.92
C ILE A 174 1.72 9.49 -2.99
N LEU A 175 1.15 9.66 -1.80
CA LEU A 175 1.63 10.58 -0.76
C LEU A 175 1.82 9.79 0.54
N LEU A 176 3.07 9.51 0.90
CA LEU A 176 3.43 8.70 2.06
C LEU A 176 4.24 9.55 3.03
N SER A 177 3.77 9.75 4.26
CA SER A 177 4.50 10.44 5.33
C SER A 177 4.71 9.50 6.50
N PHE A 178 5.96 9.32 6.95
CA PHE A 178 6.30 8.31 7.96
C PHE A 178 5.76 6.92 7.61
N SER A 179 5.61 6.66 6.31
CA SER A 179 4.89 5.53 5.73
C SER A 179 5.75 4.87 4.66
N GLY A 180 5.32 3.71 4.19
CA GLY A 180 6.08 3.01 3.16
C GLY A 180 5.56 1.63 2.84
N PHE A 181 6.08 1.13 1.73
CA PHE A 181 6.01 -0.29 1.40
C PHE A 181 7.13 -1.02 2.13
N GLU A 182 6.86 -2.21 2.68
CA GLU A 182 7.92 -3.05 3.28
C GLU A 182 8.96 -3.45 2.23
N GLU A 183 8.51 -3.73 1.01
CA GLU A 183 9.32 -3.86 -0.19
C GLU A 183 8.73 -2.94 -1.26
N PHE A 184 9.50 -1.94 -1.71
CA PHE A 184 9.03 -1.00 -2.71
C PHE A 184 9.07 -1.63 -4.11
N PRO A 185 7.95 -1.72 -4.85
CA PRO A 185 7.97 -2.27 -6.20
C PRO A 185 8.75 -1.35 -7.16
N GLN A 186 9.66 -1.93 -7.94
CA GLN A 186 10.53 -1.15 -8.83
C GLN A 186 9.85 -0.74 -10.14
N ASP A 187 8.69 -1.32 -10.45
CA ASP A 187 7.94 -1.12 -11.69
C ASP A 187 6.95 0.06 -11.64
N ILE A 188 7.21 1.07 -10.79
CA ILE A 188 6.37 2.28 -10.68
C ILE A 188 6.24 3.04 -12.01
N GLY A 189 7.22 2.93 -12.90
CA GLY A 189 7.17 3.47 -14.25
C GLY A 189 6.08 2.86 -15.14
N PHE A 190 5.43 1.76 -14.73
CA PHE A 190 4.26 1.19 -15.38
C PHE A 190 3.00 2.05 -15.20
N LEU A 191 2.95 2.91 -14.19
CA LEU A 191 1.79 3.75 -13.91
C LEU A 191 1.75 4.95 -14.87
N GLU A 192 1.07 4.77 -16.01
CA GLU A 192 0.97 5.79 -17.06
C GLU A 192 0.35 7.10 -16.58
N CYS A 193 -0.58 7.02 -15.61
CA CYS A 193 -1.29 8.18 -15.05
C CYS A 193 -0.69 8.77 -13.78
N LEU A 194 0.44 8.23 -13.32
CA LEU A 194 1.08 8.73 -12.12
C LEU A 194 1.59 10.16 -12.37
N SER A 195 1.09 11.09 -11.55
CA SER A 195 1.35 12.52 -11.68
C SER A 195 2.10 13.10 -10.48
N PHE A 196 1.89 12.53 -9.28
CA PHE A 196 2.57 12.95 -8.05
C PHE A 196 3.05 11.76 -7.24
N VAL A 197 4.32 11.80 -6.85
CA VAL A 197 4.91 10.89 -5.86
C VAL A 197 5.58 11.73 -4.79
N ASP A 198 5.14 11.57 -3.54
CA ASP A 198 5.83 12.10 -2.37
C ASP A 198 5.99 10.98 -1.35
N ILE A 199 7.24 10.58 -1.12
CA ILE A 199 7.60 9.58 -0.13
C ILE A 199 8.48 10.27 0.91
N GLY A 200 7.81 10.81 1.92
CA GLY A 200 8.38 11.55 3.03
C GLY A 200 8.63 10.70 4.27
N ALA A 201 9.81 10.86 4.87
CA ALA A 201 10.21 10.19 6.10
C ALA A 201 10.01 8.66 6.04
N HIS A 202 10.42 8.05 4.93
CA HIS A 202 10.25 6.62 4.73
C HIS A 202 10.94 5.77 5.80
N THR A 203 10.19 4.92 6.49
CA THR A 203 10.64 4.14 7.65
C THR A 203 10.67 2.62 7.41
N PHE A 204 10.21 2.13 6.27
CA PHE A 204 9.96 0.70 6.02
C PHE A 204 10.81 0.17 4.87
N GLY A 205 11.65 -0.84 5.09
CA GLY A 205 12.47 -1.39 4.01
C GLY A 205 13.50 -0.38 3.46
N SER A 206 14.08 -0.70 2.31
CA SER A 206 15.02 0.16 1.59
C SER A 206 14.59 0.35 0.14
N ILE A 207 14.74 1.57 -0.37
CA ILE A 207 14.44 1.94 -1.75
C ILE A 207 15.76 2.29 -2.45
N ASP A 208 16.08 1.52 -3.48
CA ASP A 208 17.14 1.86 -4.42
C ASP A 208 16.52 2.58 -5.62
N LEU A 209 16.59 3.91 -5.62
CA LEU A 209 15.99 4.73 -6.66
C LEU A 209 16.60 4.45 -8.03
N SER A 210 17.85 3.98 -8.11
CA SER A 210 18.49 3.66 -9.41
C SER A 210 17.77 2.56 -10.20
N LYS A 211 16.92 1.78 -9.53
CA LYS A 211 16.09 0.73 -10.14
C LYS A 211 14.72 1.23 -10.63
N ILE A 212 14.39 2.48 -10.32
CA ILE A 212 13.15 3.13 -10.74
C ILE A 212 13.42 3.92 -12.02
N ASN A 213 12.53 3.78 -13.00
CA ASN A 213 12.62 4.46 -14.28
C ASN A 213 11.36 5.27 -14.57
N PHE A 214 11.51 6.59 -14.62
CA PHE A 214 10.46 7.56 -14.98
C PHE A 214 10.58 8.08 -16.42
N SER A 215 11.52 7.59 -17.25
CA SER A 215 11.71 8.06 -18.63
C SER A 215 10.48 7.86 -19.53
N GLN A 216 9.54 7.00 -19.14
CA GLN A 216 8.28 6.75 -19.87
C GLN A 216 7.06 7.34 -19.16
N SER A 217 7.25 8.00 -18.00
CA SER A 217 6.16 8.54 -17.19
C SER A 217 5.73 9.91 -17.71
N ASN A 218 4.87 9.93 -18.72
CA ASN A 218 4.50 11.17 -19.40
C ASN A 218 3.65 12.14 -18.55
N CYS A 219 2.94 11.62 -17.54
CA CYS A 219 2.09 12.44 -16.68
C CYS A 219 2.78 12.95 -15.41
N ILE A 220 3.99 12.47 -15.08
CA ILE A 220 4.65 12.80 -13.81
C ILE A 220 5.02 14.29 -13.76
N GLN A 221 4.55 14.99 -12.73
CA GLN A 221 4.79 16.42 -12.54
C GLN A 221 5.73 16.70 -11.37
N GLU A 222 5.67 15.84 -10.36
CA GLU A 222 6.41 16.02 -9.12
C GLU A 222 6.83 14.66 -8.55
N ILE A 223 8.11 14.55 -8.23
CA ILE A 223 8.63 13.47 -7.39
C ILE A 223 9.36 14.05 -6.18
N ALA A 224 9.07 13.49 -5.02
CA ALA A 224 9.69 13.83 -3.77
C ALA A 224 10.05 12.54 -3.03
N PHE A 225 11.32 12.42 -2.65
CA PHE A 225 11.83 11.28 -1.88
C PHE A 225 12.68 11.83 -0.74
N HIS A 226 12.20 11.64 0.49
CA HIS A 226 12.84 12.18 1.68
C HIS A 226 13.03 11.08 2.72
N SER A 227 14.26 10.89 3.17
CA SER A 227 14.52 10.00 4.30
C SER A 227 15.67 10.45 5.20
N TRP A 228 15.49 10.15 6.47
CA TRP A 228 16.37 10.40 7.60
C TRP A 228 17.07 9.08 8.02
N HIS A 229 16.61 7.94 7.49
CA HIS A 229 16.94 6.58 7.94
C HIS A 229 18.00 5.89 7.09
N LYS A 230 18.68 6.59 6.17
CA LYS A 230 19.67 6.02 5.23
C LYS A 230 19.15 4.82 4.43
N ASN A 231 17.84 4.72 4.25
CA ASN A 231 17.17 3.61 3.56
C ASN A 231 16.69 3.99 2.15
N ILE A 232 17.02 5.19 1.68
CA ILE A 232 16.83 5.60 0.28
C ILE A 232 18.21 5.91 -0.30
N THR A 233 18.52 5.31 -1.45
CA THR A 233 19.81 5.44 -2.14
C THR A 233 19.62 5.68 -3.64
N GLY A 234 20.64 6.26 -4.29
CA GLY A 234 20.67 6.46 -5.74
C GLY A 234 19.73 7.56 -6.24
N LEU A 235 19.56 7.63 -7.56
CA LEU A 235 18.66 8.56 -8.25
C LEU A 235 17.85 7.79 -9.32
N PRO A 236 16.56 8.09 -9.52
CA PRO A 236 15.75 7.37 -10.49
C PRO A 236 16.05 7.79 -11.90
N ILE A 237 16.01 6.86 -12.86
CA ILE A 237 16.31 7.16 -14.28
C ILE A 237 15.21 8.07 -14.85
N GLY A 238 15.59 9.12 -15.58
CA GLY A 238 14.65 10.05 -16.22
C GLY A 238 14.14 11.18 -15.32
N TRP A 239 14.63 11.28 -14.07
CA TRP A 239 14.25 12.32 -13.12
C TRP A 239 14.50 13.74 -13.65
N GLU A 240 15.53 13.91 -14.47
CA GLU A 240 15.92 15.19 -15.07
C GLU A 240 14.85 15.81 -15.98
N ASN A 241 13.89 15.00 -16.45
CA ASN A 241 12.78 15.47 -17.28
C ASN A 241 11.52 15.82 -16.47
N ILE A 242 11.55 15.62 -15.15
CA ILE A 242 10.40 15.85 -14.28
C ILE A 242 10.40 17.32 -13.83
N PRO A 243 9.29 18.06 -13.97
CA PRO A 243 9.25 19.48 -13.67
C PRO A 243 9.66 19.84 -12.24
N ASN A 244 9.25 19.04 -11.26
CA ASN A 244 9.54 19.28 -9.85
C ASN A 244 10.18 18.03 -9.24
N VAL A 245 11.45 18.13 -8.85
CA VAL A 245 12.17 17.03 -8.21
C VAL A 245 12.73 17.50 -6.88
N ASN A 246 12.41 16.75 -5.82
CA ASN A 246 12.92 17.01 -4.49
C ASN A 246 13.42 15.70 -3.86
N ILE A 247 14.69 15.39 -4.03
CA ILE A 247 15.30 14.18 -3.50
C ILE A 247 16.28 14.57 -2.40
N ASN A 248 15.99 14.17 -1.16
CA ASN A 248 16.82 14.44 0.01
C ASN A 248 17.03 13.15 0.81
N HIS A 249 18.18 12.53 0.63
CA HIS A 249 18.65 11.41 1.43
C HIS A 249 20.17 11.52 1.64
N GLN A 250 20.66 10.80 2.65
CA GLN A 250 22.03 10.96 3.14
C GLN A 250 23.10 10.26 2.28
N ILE A 251 22.74 9.57 1.20
CA ILE A 251 23.65 8.71 0.41
C ILE A 251 23.43 9.00 -1.09
N LEU A 252 24.08 10.04 -1.61
CA LEU A 252 24.01 10.46 -3.02
C LEU A 252 25.08 9.78 -3.92
N LEU A 253 25.88 8.85 -3.37
CA LEU A 253 27.04 8.25 -4.03
C LEU A 253 26.86 6.75 -4.26
#